data_AF-A0A954JD48-F1
#
_entry.id   AF-A0A954JD48-F1
#
_cell.length_a   1.000
_cell.length_b   1.000
_cell.length_c   1.000
_cell.angle_alpha   90.00
_cell.angle_beta   90.00
_cell.angle_gamma   90.00
#
_symmetry.space_group_name_H-M   'P 1'
#
loop_
_entity.id
_entity.type
_entity.pdbx_description
1 polymer ?
#
loop_
_entity_poly.entity_id
_entity_poly.type
_entity_poly.pdbx_seq_one_letter_code
_entity_poly.pdbx_strand_id
1 'polypeptide(L)'
;MKTEHKHPALNDLQLQLDEKDEVIAMLTQQLENAADRLDQLQHARNGAASKVVLADVPDPLLEQTAESISYLVEEWNQSELNFKLEQIQSQLDELLSRSIELPSGQPCIPPVVPAGEPHPVVQDANQSLEAAEWLESLKEALLDHEVDEPEVAIPDEELEDNEFCQYDGLNNSVENQPEDKIERLPPIPETVDLATASRKQLEEAITKRDDFIEMSIRMYRDLRSRRLQLNHLDESHLSQLPAEQNRRIQELIQNLEEQSRLNEVTLSLERARLSREATQLTQCRDQMRKYAKQHDLDVNDIPDLFRMENEPGQTQEQRKQPNQKWLSLLRIKNQDS
;
A
#
# COMPACT_ATOMS: atom_id res chain seq x y z
N MET A 1 47.86 -27.84 -23.46
CA MET A 1 46.55 -28.39 -23.06
C MET A 1 45.97 -27.45 -22.01
N LYS A 2 45.04 -26.57 -22.40
CA LYS A 2 44.36 -25.65 -21.47
C LYS A 2 43.10 -26.38 -21.00
N THR A 3 43.04 -26.69 -19.71
CA THR A 3 41.87 -27.31 -19.08
C THR A 3 40.80 -26.23 -18.91
N GLU A 4 39.72 -26.35 -19.68
CA GLU A 4 38.46 -25.63 -19.43
C GLU A 4 37.90 -26.09 -18.06
N HIS A 5 38.16 -25.31 -17.01
CA HIS A 5 37.38 -25.41 -15.78
C HIS A 5 36.06 -24.68 -16.01
N LYS A 6 35.11 -25.36 -16.65
CA LYS A 6 33.71 -24.92 -16.67
C LYS A 6 33.21 -24.93 -15.23
N HIS A 7 32.83 -23.76 -14.73
CA HIS A 7 32.44 -23.52 -13.35
C HIS A 7 31.15 -24.30 -13.01
N PRO A 8 31.19 -25.33 -12.16
CA PRO A 8 29.99 -26.08 -11.77
C PRO A 8 28.95 -25.18 -11.07
N ALA A 9 29.40 -24.17 -10.33
CA ALA A 9 28.54 -23.17 -9.68
C ALA A 9 27.67 -22.36 -10.66
N LEU A 10 28.13 -22.16 -11.91
CA LEU A 10 27.30 -21.48 -12.92
C LEU A 10 26.16 -22.39 -13.40
N ASN A 11 26.39 -23.70 -13.49
CA ASN A 11 25.34 -24.64 -13.86
C ASN A 11 24.30 -24.78 -12.74
N ASP A 12 24.73 -24.80 -11.48
CA ASP A 12 23.81 -24.88 -10.33
C ASP A 12 22.95 -23.61 -10.22
N LEU A 13 23.52 -22.43 -10.47
CA LEU A 13 22.76 -21.18 -10.54
C LEU A 13 21.80 -21.13 -11.72
N GLN A 14 22.21 -21.65 -12.88
CA GLN A 14 21.34 -21.75 -14.06
C GLN A 14 20.13 -22.65 -13.77
N LEU A 15 20.36 -23.79 -13.12
CA LEU A 15 19.30 -24.73 -12.74
C LEU A 15 18.30 -24.09 -11.76
N GLN A 16 18.79 -23.37 -10.74
CA GLN A 16 17.92 -22.66 -9.79
C GLN A 16 17.11 -21.54 -10.46
N LEU A 17 17.67 -20.91 -11.49
CA LEU A 17 16.98 -19.86 -12.25
C LEU A 17 15.86 -20.48 -13.10
N ASP A 18 16.14 -21.60 -13.77
CA ASP A 18 15.15 -22.36 -14.54
C ASP A 18 14.00 -22.87 -13.64
N GLU A 19 14.31 -23.39 -12.45
CA GLU A 19 13.31 -23.83 -11.46
C GLU A 19 12.42 -22.67 -10.98
N LYS A 20 13.01 -21.49 -10.75
CA LYS A 20 12.25 -20.31 -10.34
C LYS A 20 11.37 -19.78 -11.47
N ASP A 21 11.87 -19.77 -12.70
CA ASP A 21 11.09 -19.36 -13.86
C ASP A 21 9.90 -20.30 -14.10
N GLU A 22 10.07 -21.61 -13.86
CA GLU A 22 8.97 -22.59 -13.90
C GLU A 22 7.91 -22.32 -12.82
N VAL A 23 8.33 -22.03 -11.58
CA VAL A 23 7.40 -21.67 -10.50
C VAL A 23 6.66 -20.37 -10.79
N ILE A 24 7.35 -19.36 -11.34
CA ILE A 24 6.73 -18.09 -11.73
C ILE A 24 5.70 -18.33 -12.85
N ALA A 25 6.03 -19.14 -13.85
CA ALA A 25 5.09 -19.49 -14.93
C ALA A 25 3.83 -20.18 -14.38
N MET A 26 4.00 -21.13 -13.46
CA MET A 26 2.88 -21.82 -12.83
C MET A 26 2.00 -20.87 -11.99
N LEU A 27 2.59 -20.01 -11.16
CA LEU A 27 1.85 -19.03 -10.36
C LEU A 27 1.12 -18.01 -11.24
N THR A 28 1.77 -17.57 -12.32
CA THR A 28 1.15 -16.65 -13.29
C THR A 28 -0.07 -17.30 -13.95
N GLN A 29 0.03 -18.57 -14.37
CA GLN A 29 -1.09 -19.32 -14.91
C GLN A 29 -2.22 -19.50 -13.88
N GLN A 30 -1.90 -19.71 -12.60
CA GLN A 30 -2.91 -19.79 -11.54
C GLN A 30 -3.64 -18.45 -11.34
N LEU A 31 -2.91 -17.32 -11.40
CA LEU A 31 -3.50 -15.99 -11.30
C LEU A 31 -4.37 -15.64 -12.50
N GLU A 32 -3.95 -15.99 -13.73
CA GLU A 32 -4.78 -15.82 -14.93
C GLU A 32 -6.08 -16.62 -14.82
N ASN A 33 -6.01 -17.88 -14.41
CA ASN A 33 -7.21 -18.70 -14.19
C ASN A 33 -8.13 -18.13 -13.10
N ALA A 34 -7.57 -17.56 -12.03
CA ALA A 34 -8.36 -16.93 -10.97
C ALA A 34 -9.01 -15.63 -11.45
N ALA A 35 -8.29 -14.83 -12.25
CA ALA A 35 -8.82 -13.62 -12.87
C ALA A 35 -9.96 -13.95 -13.85
N ASP A 36 -9.80 -14.96 -14.70
CA ASP A 36 -10.84 -15.42 -15.63
C ASP A 36 -12.10 -15.91 -14.89
N ARG A 37 -11.93 -16.59 -13.75
CA ARG A 37 -13.07 -17.01 -12.90
C ARG A 37 -13.80 -15.81 -12.30
N LEU A 38 -13.07 -14.81 -11.81
CA LEU A 38 -13.67 -13.58 -11.29
C LEU A 38 -14.38 -12.79 -12.40
N ASP A 39 -13.79 -12.71 -13.58
CA ASP A 39 -14.37 -12.06 -14.74
C ASP A 39 -15.65 -12.76 -15.19
N GLN A 40 -15.65 -14.09 -15.25
CA GLN A 40 -16.86 -14.89 -15.50
C GLN A 40 -17.94 -14.66 -14.44
N LEU A 41 -17.58 -14.56 -13.16
CA LEU A 41 -18.54 -14.26 -12.09
C LEU A 41 -19.08 -12.83 -12.18
N GLN A 42 -18.24 -11.85 -12.50
CA GLN A 42 -18.66 -10.46 -12.70
C GLN A 42 -19.57 -10.31 -13.92
N HIS A 43 -19.25 -10.99 -15.02
CA HIS A 43 -20.08 -11.03 -16.21
C HIS A 43 -21.38 -11.82 -16.00
N ALA A 44 -21.37 -12.91 -15.23
CA ALA A 44 -22.59 -13.63 -14.85
C ALA A 44 -23.48 -12.77 -13.93
N ARG A 45 -22.89 -12.06 -12.97
CA ARG A 45 -23.59 -11.14 -12.05
C ARG A 45 -24.23 -9.97 -12.79
N ASN A 46 -23.49 -9.36 -13.73
CA ASN A 46 -23.98 -8.20 -14.48
C ASN A 46 -24.87 -8.59 -15.67
N GLY A 47 -24.70 -9.80 -16.21
CA GLY A 47 -25.52 -10.34 -17.30
C GLY A 47 -26.92 -10.79 -16.87
N ALA A 48 -27.10 -11.21 -15.61
CA ALA A 48 -28.41 -11.62 -15.08
C ALA A 48 -29.21 -10.46 -14.45
N ALA A 49 -28.57 -9.35 -14.07
CA ALA A 49 -29.20 -8.26 -13.32
C ALA A 49 -29.79 -7.11 -14.17
N SER A 50 -29.90 -7.26 -15.50
CA SER A 50 -30.39 -6.14 -16.35
C SER A 50 -31.92 -6.08 -16.53
N LYS A 51 -32.71 -7.03 -16.00
CA LYS A 51 -34.18 -6.90 -16.14
C LYS A 51 -35.03 -7.71 -15.16
N VAL A 52 -34.85 -7.58 -13.85
CA VAL A 52 -35.93 -7.94 -12.91
C VAL A 52 -36.06 -6.87 -11.84
N VAL A 53 -37.21 -6.21 -11.93
CA VAL A 53 -37.79 -5.30 -10.94
C VAL A 53 -37.85 -6.01 -9.58
N LEU A 54 -37.30 -5.34 -8.57
CA LEU A 54 -37.73 -5.30 -7.16
C LEU A 54 -38.95 -6.20 -6.83
N ALA A 55 -38.72 -7.46 -6.49
CA ALA A 55 -39.65 -8.31 -5.73
C ALA A 55 -38.89 -9.53 -5.18
N ASP A 56 -38.99 -9.73 -3.86
CA ASP A 56 -38.55 -10.88 -3.07
C ASP A 56 -38.19 -12.14 -3.89
N VAL A 57 -36.89 -12.36 -4.07
CA VAL A 57 -36.35 -13.68 -4.43
C VAL A 57 -35.82 -14.28 -3.14
N PRO A 58 -36.20 -15.53 -2.80
CA PRO A 58 -35.89 -16.10 -1.50
C PRO A 58 -34.37 -16.27 -1.31
N ASP A 59 -33.97 -16.33 -0.04
CA ASP A 59 -32.61 -16.30 0.49
C ASP A 59 -31.74 -17.59 0.39
N PRO A 60 -32.17 -18.77 -0.14
CA PRO A 60 -31.41 -19.99 0.10
C PRO A 60 -30.10 -20.07 -0.70
N LEU A 61 -29.96 -19.29 -1.77
CA LEU A 61 -28.71 -19.23 -2.54
C LEU A 61 -27.67 -18.35 -1.85
N LEU A 62 -28.08 -17.30 -1.13
CA LEU A 62 -27.16 -16.48 -0.35
C LEU A 62 -26.65 -17.25 0.87
N GLU A 63 -27.53 -17.97 1.58
CA GLU A 63 -27.14 -18.87 2.66
C GLU A 63 -26.15 -19.95 2.16
N GLN A 64 -26.42 -20.59 1.02
CA GLN A 64 -25.52 -21.59 0.45
C GLN A 64 -24.14 -21.02 0.05
N THR A 65 -24.11 -19.77 -0.43
CA THR A 65 -22.83 -19.09 -0.71
C THR A 65 -22.10 -18.69 0.57
N ALA A 66 -22.81 -18.28 1.62
CA ALA A 66 -22.23 -17.94 2.91
C ALA A 66 -21.66 -19.18 3.61
N GLU A 67 -22.37 -20.31 3.55
CA GLU A 67 -21.91 -21.61 4.07
C GLU A 67 -20.68 -22.12 3.32
N SER A 68 -20.65 -22.02 1.99
CA SER A 68 -19.49 -22.45 1.21
C SER A 68 -18.26 -21.56 1.42
N ILE A 69 -18.43 -20.25 1.57
CA ILE A 69 -17.34 -19.33 1.93
C ILE A 69 -16.83 -19.63 3.34
N SER A 70 -17.72 -19.86 4.30
CA SER A 70 -17.34 -20.22 5.67
C SER A 70 -16.55 -21.53 5.70
N TYR A 71 -16.97 -22.52 4.92
CA TYR A 71 -16.25 -23.79 4.77
C TYR A 71 -14.85 -23.60 4.17
N LEU A 72 -14.72 -22.79 3.12
CA LEU A 72 -13.42 -22.51 2.49
C LEU A 72 -12.47 -21.74 3.42
N VAL A 73 -12.99 -20.80 4.22
CA VAL A 73 -12.21 -20.08 5.23
C VAL A 73 -11.74 -21.02 6.33
N GLU A 74 -12.60 -21.93 6.78
CA GLU A 74 -12.26 -22.95 7.77
C GLU A 74 -11.17 -23.91 7.23
N GLU A 75 -11.31 -24.37 5.99
CA GLU A 75 -10.33 -25.23 5.31
C GLU A 75 -8.97 -24.52 5.14
N TRP A 76 -8.99 -23.24 4.77
CA TRP A 76 -7.78 -22.41 4.68
C TRP A 76 -7.09 -22.27 6.04
N ASN A 77 -7.84 -21.92 7.08
CA ASN A 77 -7.31 -21.79 8.44
C ASN A 77 -6.71 -23.11 8.93
N GLN A 78 -7.35 -24.24 8.63
CA GLN A 78 -6.81 -25.57 8.96
C GLN A 78 -5.51 -25.86 8.21
N SER A 79 -5.44 -25.52 6.92
CA SER A 79 -4.23 -25.72 6.11
C SER A 79 -3.05 -24.85 6.59
N GLU A 80 -3.31 -23.60 6.97
CA GLU A 80 -2.29 -22.69 7.49
C GLU A 80 -1.79 -23.14 8.86
N LEU A 81 -2.69 -23.61 9.73
CA LEU A 81 -2.32 -24.18 11.02
C LEU A 81 -1.48 -25.44 10.88
N ASN A 82 -1.84 -26.32 9.93
CA ASN A 82 -1.06 -27.53 9.65
C ASN A 82 0.35 -27.18 9.15
N PHE A 83 0.47 -26.22 8.24
CA PHE A 83 1.76 -25.74 7.76
C PHE A 83 2.62 -25.16 8.90
N LYS A 84 2.04 -24.32 9.76
CA LYS A 84 2.74 -23.77 10.93
C LYS A 84 3.17 -24.86 11.93
N LEU A 85 2.33 -25.88 12.13
CA LEU A 85 2.67 -27.03 12.97
C LEU A 85 3.81 -27.86 12.38
N GLU A 86 3.82 -28.11 11.07
CA GLU A 86 4.93 -28.78 10.38
C GLU A 86 6.22 -27.97 10.48
N GLN A 87 6.14 -26.64 10.35
CA GLN A 87 7.29 -25.76 10.55
C GLN A 87 7.83 -25.86 11.99
N ILE A 88 6.97 -25.79 13.00
CA ILE A 88 7.37 -25.95 14.41
C ILE A 88 8.00 -27.33 14.65
N GLN A 89 7.43 -28.39 14.08
CA GLN A 89 8.00 -29.74 14.17
C GLN A 89 9.40 -29.81 13.53
N SER A 90 9.58 -29.22 12.34
CA SER A 90 10.89 -29.18 11.69
C SER A 90 11.94 -28.43 12.52
N GLN A 91 11.54 -27.33 13.18
CA GLN A 91 12.42 -26.57 14.07
C GLN A 91 12.75 -27.37 15.34
N LEU A 92 11.80 -28.12 15.90
CA LEU A 92 12.07 -29.01 17.03
C LEU A 92 13.02 -30.14 16.65
N ASP A 93 12.87 -30.73 15.47
CA ASP A 93 13.78 -31.77 14.97
C ASP A 93 15.19 -31.22 14.70
N GLU A 94 15.30 -29.99 14.20
CA GLU A 94 16.59 -29.30 14.05
C GLU A 94 17.25 -29.05 15.42
N LEU A 95 16.49 -28.55 16.40
CA LEU A 95 16.99 -28.33 17.76
C LEU A 95 17.39 -29.64 18.45
N LEU A 96 16.62 -30.71 18.26
CA LEU A 96 16.95 -32.03 18.78
C LEU A 96 18.22 -32.57 18.12
N SER A 97 18.34 -32.47 16.80
CA SER A 97 19.55 -32.85 16.07
C SER A 97 20.77 -32.08 16.57
N ARG A 98 20.63 -30.77 16.78
CA ARG A 98 21.67 -29.90 17.32
C ARG A 98 22.02 -30.23 18.78
N SER A 99 21.06 -30.68 19.58
CA SER A 99 21.29 -31.11 20.96
C SER A 99 22.04 -32.45 21.05
N ILE A 100 21.82 -33.35 20.09
CA ILE A 100 22.48 -34.67 20.00
C ILE A 100 23.92 -34.51 19.48
N GLU A 101 24.18 -33.50 18.64
CA GLU A 101 25.52 -33.20 18.12
C GLU A 101 26.43 -32.44 19.09
N LEU A 102 25.96 -32.03 20.28
CA LEU A 102 26.87 -31.56 21.32
C LEU A 102 27.72 -32.74 21.82
N PRO A 103 29.05 -32.73 21.64
CA PRO A 103 29.89 -33.79 22.15
C PRO A 103 29.83 -33.82 23.68
N SER A 104 29.21 -34.88 24.20
CA SER A 104 29.26 -35.36 25.59
C SER A 104 30.70 -35.69 26.02
N GLY A 105 31.57 -34.68 26.07
CA GLY A 105 33.00 -34.88 26.18
C GLY A 105 33.75 -33.69 26.77
N GLN A 106 33.23 -33.09 27.84
CA GLN A 106 34.06 -32.24 28.69
C GLN A 106 33.84 -32.56 30.18
N PRO A 107 34.73 -33.35 30.81
CA PRO A 107 34.70 -33.60 32.24
C PRO A 107 35.14 -32.33 32.98
N CYS A 108 34.18 -31.58 33.52
CA CYS A 108 34.44 -30.52 34.49
C CYS A 108 34.85 -31.15 35.83
N ILE A 109 36.11 -30.90 36.20
CA ILE A 109 36.67 -31.11 37.52
C ILE A 109 35.93 -30.16 38.50
N PRO A 110 35.38 -30.64 39.63
CA PRO A 110 34.74 -29.76 40.60
C PRO A 110 35.77 -29.04 41.48
N PRO A 111 35.63 -27.73 41.75
CA PRO A 111 36.30 -27.11 42.88
C PRO A 111 35.52 -27.43 44.16
N VAL A 112 36.20 -28.15 45.04
CA VAL A 112 35.89 -28.35 46.47
C VAL A 112 35.93 -27.01 47.20
N VAL A 113 35.10 -26.83 48.25
CA VAL A 113 35.20 -25.99 49.50
C VAL A 113 33.79 -25.42 49.87
N PRO A 114 33.38 -25.30 51.17
CA PRO A 114 32.39 -26.21 51.75
C PRO A 114 31.17 -25.53 52.41
N ALA A 115 30.20 -26.37 52.78
CA ALA A 115 29.27 -26.29 53.92
C ALA A 115 28.78 -24.92 54.44
N GLY A 116 27.50 -24.65 54.19
CA GLY A 116 26.67 -23.67 54.91
C GLY A 116 25.24 -23.62 54.34
N GLU A 117 24.28 -24.09 55.15
CA GLU A 117 22.82 -24.22 54.97
C GLU A 117 22.05 -22.92 54.59
N PRO A 118 20.70 -22.90 54.50
CA PRO A 118 19.74 -23.75 53.79
C PRO A 118 18.77 -22.96 52.87
N HIS A 119 17.97 -23.70 52.09
CA HIS A 119 16.84 -23.34 51.22
C HIS A 119 15.96 -22.10 51.55
N PRO A 120 15.33 -21.51 50.50
CA PRO A 120 13.88 -21.34 50.46
C PRO A 120 13.30 -22.12 49.25
N VAL A 121 12.43 -23.11 49.47
CA VAL A 121 10.96 -23.01 49.46
C VAL A 121 10.40 -22.40 48.17
N VAL A 122 9.88 -23.33 47.35
CA VAL A 122 9.00 -23.15 46.20
C VAL A 122 7.81 -22.25 46.55
N GLN A 123 7.65 -21.14 45.84
CA GLN A 123 6.41 -20.36 45.76
C GLN A 123 6.20 -19.89 44.32
N ASP A 124 5.77 -20.80 43.46
CA ASP A 124 5.22 -20.45 42.15
C ASP A 124 3.76 -20.92 42.06
N ALA A 125 2.87 -20.06 42.54
CA ALA A 125 1.43 -20.14 42.28
C ALA A 125 0.75 -18.76 42.21
N ASN A 126 1.46 -17.66 42.54
CA ASN A 126 0.87 -16.31 42.60
C ASN A 126 1.25 -15.39 41.43
N GLN A 127 2.15 -15.78 40.52
CA GLN A 127 2.53 -14.96 39.36
C GLN A 127 1.44 -14.91 38.26
N SER A 128 0.42 -15.77 38.34
CA SER A 128 -0.69 -15.81 37.36
C SER A 128 -1.74 -14.72 37.60
N LEU A 129 -1.88 -14.23 38.85
CA LEU A 129 -2.87 -13.19 39.19
C LEU A 129 -2.38 -11.78 38.82
N GLU A 130 -1.10 -11.48 38.99
CA GLU A 130 -0.54 -10.17 38.60
C GLU A 130 -0.55 -9.96 37.08
N ALA A 131 -0.42 -11.04 36.29
CA ALA A 131 -0.53 -10.98 34.83
C ALA A 131 -1.97 -10.68 34.36
N ALA A 132 -2.98 -11.17 35.09
CA ALA A 132 -4.39 -10.91 34.81
C ALA A 132 -4.77 -9.47 35.16
N GLU A 133 -4.29 -8.95 36.30
CA GLU A 133 -4.52 -7.55 36.72
C GLU A 133 -3.81 -6.55 35.80
N TRP A 134 -2.62 -6.89 35.29
CA TRP A 134 -1.93 -6.06 34.29
C TRP A 134 -2.68 -6.03 32.95
N LEU A 135 -3.24 -7.17 32.51
CA LEU A 135 -4.05 -7.25 31.29
C LEU A 135 -5.39 -6.51 31.41
N GLU A 136 -6.04 -6.55 32.59
CA GLU A 136 -7.25 -5.75 32.84
C GLU A 136 -6.95 -4.24 32.83
N SER A 137 -5.83 -3.80 33.42
CA SER A 137 -5.44 -2.38 33.38
C SER A 137 -5.14 -1.89 31.96
N LEU A 138 -4.55 -2.73 31.12
CA LEU A 138 -4.21 -2.39 29.73
C LEU A 138 -5.47 -2.37 28.85
N LYS A 139 -6.43 -3.27 29.12
CA LYS A 139 -7.73 -3.28 28.47
C LYS A 139 -8.58 -2.07 28.85
N GLU A 140 -8.56 -1.65 30.11
CA GLU A 140 -9.27 -0.44 30.55
C GLU A 140 -8.65 0.83 29.96
N ALA A 141 -7.31 0.92 29.89
CA ALA A 141 -6.63 2.03 29.21
C ALA A 141 -6.90 2.11 27.69
N LEU A 142 -7.26 0.99 27.05
CA LEU A 142 -7.58 0.96 25.62
C LEU A 142 -9.05 1.32 25.35
N LEU A 143 -9.96 1.05 26.29
CA LEU A 143 -11.38 1.40 26.16
C LEU A 143 -11.70 2.82 26.62
N ASP A 144 -10.92 3.40 27.53
CA ASP A 144 -11.09 4.79 27.99
C ASP A 144 -10.46 5.84 27.05
N HIS A 145 -9.92 5.41 25.90
CA HIS A 145 -9.50 6.28 24.81
C HIS A 145 -10.59 6.36 23.73
N GLU A 146 -11.82 6.70 24.13
CA GLU A 146 -12.76 7.38 23.24
C GLU A 146 -12.16 8.74 22.90
N VAL A 147 -11.36 8.76 21.83
CA VAL A 147 -10.88 9.98 21.21
C VAL A 147 -12.08 10.65 20.56
N ASP A 148 -12.53 11.75 21.17
CA ASP A 148 -13.14 12.85 20.44
C ASP A 148 -12.16 13.24 19.32
N GLU A 149 -12.35 12.69 18.12
CA GLU A 149 -11.62 13.06 16.92
C GLU A 149 -11.91 14.54 16.62
N PRO A 150 -10.90 15.44 16.64
CA PRO A 150 -11.09 16.73 16.02
C PRO A 150 -11.19 16.51 14.51
N GLU A 151 -12.30 16.95 13.90
CA GLU A 151 -12.47 17.09 12.46
C GLU A 151 -11.30 17.92 11.89
N VAL A 152 -10.23 17.25 11.46
CA VAL A 152 -9.21 17.86 10.62
C VAL A 152 -9.72 17.71 9.19
N ALA A 153 -10.29 18.79 8.66
CA ALA A 153 -10.57 18.93 7.25
C ALA A 153 -9.27 18.76 6.46
N ILE A 154 -9.11 17.60 5.84
CA ILE A 154 -8.07 17.33 4.85
C ILE A 154 -8.49 18.06 3.57
N PRO A 155 -7.71 19.02 3.05
CA PRO A 155 -7.97 19.60 1.74
C PRO A 155 -7.83 18.51 0.67
N ASP A 156 -8.87 18.36 -0.16
CA ASP A 156 -8.85 17.56 -1.38
C ASP A 156 -7.76 18.10 -2.32
N GLU A 157 -6.57 17.47 -2.33
CA GLU A 157 -5.59 17.62 -3.40
C GLU A 157 -5.78 16.47 -4.41
N GLU A 158 -6.56 16.76 -5.45
CA GLU A 158 -6.56 16.03 -6.71
C GLU A 158 -5.16 16.13 -7.34
N LEU A 159 -4.31 15.13 -7.09
CA LEU A 159 -3.08 14.95 -7.85
C LEU A 159 -3.40 14.25 -9.17
N GLU A 160 -3.62 15.08 -10.18
CA GLU A 160 -3.64 14.68 -11.59
C GLU A 160 -2.37 13.89 -11.95
N ASP A 161 -2.61 12.83 -12.72
CA ASP A 161 -1.64 11.89 -13.25
C ASP A 161 -0.45 12.59 -13.94
N ASN A 162 0.74 12.44 -13.37
CA ASN A 162 1.97 12.74 -14.09
C ASN A 162 2.47 11.43 -14.73
N GLU A 163 2.15 11.30 -16.01
CA GLU A 163 2.65 10.25 -16.89
C GLU A 163 4.18 10.14 -16.82
N PHE A 164 4.59 8.89 -16.83
CA PHE A 164 5.94 8.36 -16.81
C PHE A 164 6.81 8.96 -17.94
N CYS A 165 7.51 10.06 -17.66
CA CYS A 165 8.63 10.50 -18.51
C CYS A 165 9.87 9.66 -18.19
N GLN A 166 10.03 8.58 -18.97
CA GLN A 166 11.26 7.82 -19.12
C GLN A 166 12.32 8.76 -19.73
N TYR A 167 13.09 9.46 -18.89
CA TYR A 167 14.25 10.23 -19.34
C TYR A 167 15.46 9.31 -19.42
N ASP A 168 15.86 9.05 -20.67
CA ASP A 168 17.15 8.46 -21.03
C ASP A 168 18.32 9.28 -20.50
N GLY A 169 19.24 8.59 -19.82
CA GLY A 169 20.68 8.84 -19.87
C GLY A 169 21.18 10.26 -19.64
N LEU A 170 21.32 10.67 -18.38
CA LEU A 170 22.39 11.60 -18.00
C LEU A 170 23.30 10.97 -16.95
N ASN A 171 24.30 10.31 -17.50
CA ASN A 171 25.53 9.89 -16.86
C ASN A 171 26.28 11.16 -16.42
N ASN A 172 26.13 11.58 -15.16
CA ASN A 172 26.90 12.69 -14.61
C ASN A 172 27.86 12.19 -13.52
N SER A 173 29.14 12.40 -13.82
CA SER A 173 30.29 12.24 -12.96
C SER A 173 30.03 12.74 -11.54
N VAL A 174 30.24 11.82 -10.60
CA VAL A 174 30.45 12.11 -9.18
C VAL A 174 31.83 12.75 -9.06
N GLU A 175 31.88 14.08 -9.06
CA GLU A 175 33.08 14.84 -8.72
C GLU A 175 32.78 15.75 -7.53
N ASN A 176 33.23 15.29 -6.36
CA ASN A 176 33.50 15.99 -5.10
C ASN A 176 32.96 17.42 -4.98
N GLN A 177 31.83 17.59 -4.28
CA GLN A 177 31.36 18.88 -3.77
C GLN A 177 31.40 18.88 -2.23
N PRO A 178 31.87 19.99 -1.60
CA PRO A 178 32.08 20.09 -0.16
C PRO A 178 30.74 20.15 0.61
N GLU A 179 30.70 19.49 1.77
CA GLU A 179 29.48 19.09 2.50
C GLU A 179 28.63 20.19 3.14
N ASP A 180 29.02 21.48 3.14
CA ASP A 180 28.44 22.47 4.07
C ASP A 180 27.59 23.61 3.46
N LYS A 181 26.96 23.41 2.30
CA LYS A 181 25.89 24.31 1.84
C LYS A 181 24.59 23.55 1.71
N ILE A 182 23.82 23.48 2.80
CA ILE A 182 22.38 23.30 2.68
C ILE A 182 21.89 24.55 1.96
N GLU A 183 21.67 24.42 0.65
CA GLU A 183 21.09 25.45 -0.18
C GLU A 183 19.74 25.79 0.42
N ARG A 184 19.62 26.96 1.05
CA ARG A 184 18.38 27.38 1.71
C ARG A 184 17.30 27.50 0.66
N LEU A 185 16.09 27.02 0.97
CA LEU A 185 14.96 27.15 0.06
C LEU A 185 14.82 28.62 -0.38
N PRO A 186 14.54 28.86 -1.67
CA PRO A 186 14.14 30.18 -2.13
C PRO A 186 12.90 30.64 -1.35
N PRO A 187 12.68 31.96 -1.22
CA PRO A 187 11.44 32.47 -0.66
C PRO A 187 10.24 31.98 -1.51
N ILE A 188 9.15 31.62 -0.82
CA ILE A 188 7.90 31.20 -1.45
C ILE A 188 7.40 32.35 -2.36
N PRO A 189 7.03 32.07 -3.62
CA PRO A 189 6.49 33.08 -4.53
C PRO A 189 5.27 33.78 -3.92
N GLU A 190 5.17 35.10 -4.09
CA GLU A 190 4.03 35.88 -3.60
C GLU A 190 2.74 35.52 -4.35
N THR A 191 1.61 35.52 -3.65
CA THR A 191 0.30 35.27 -4.25
C THR A 191 -0.13 36.47 -5.11
N VAL A 192 -0.53 36.20 -6.35
CA VAL A 192 -0.98 37.24 -7.29
C VAL A 192 -2.50 37.31 -7.31
N ASP A 193 -3.05 38.52 -7.13
CA ASP A 193 -4.49 38.75 -7.21
C ASP A 193 -4.97 38.65 -8.67
N LEU A 194 -5.67 37.55 -8.97
CA LEU A 194 -6.18 37.22 -10.29
C LEU A 194 -7.15 38.29 -10.84
N ALA A 195 -7.84 39.02 -9.96
CA ALA A 195 -8.84 40.01 -10.37
C ALA A 195 -8.20 41.30 -10.92
N THR A 196 -6.98 41.63 -10.49
CA THR A 196 -6.33 42.90 -10.80
C THR A 196 -5.04 42.74 -11.60
N ALA A 197 -4.51 41.52 -11.71
CA ALA A 197 -3.25 41.24 -12.39
C ALA A 197 -3.36 41.42 -13.91
N SER A 198 -2.37 42.11 -14.48
CA SER A 198 -2.16 42.15 -15.92
C SER A 198 -1.73 40.79 -16.45
N ARG A 199 -2.08 40.46 -17.70
CA ARG A 199 -1.63 39.22 -18.37
C ARG A 199 -0.11 38.98 -18.24
N LYS A 200 0.70 40.03 -18.39
CA LYS A 200 2.16 39.92 -18.24
C LYS A 200 2.60 39.58 -16.82
N GLN A 201 1.87 40.09 -15.81
CA GLN A 201 2.14 39.78 -14.40
C GLN A 201 1.75 38.34 -14.08
N LEU A 202 0.68 37.83 -14.68
CA LEU A 202 0.29 36.42 -14.56
C LEU A 202 1.34 35.50 -15.20
N GLU A 203 1.81 35.82 -16.42
CA GLU A 203 2.88 35.07 -17.09
C GLU A 203 4.16 35.03 -16.23
N GLU A 204 4.59 36.18 -15.69
CA GLU A 204 5.76 36.24 -14.80
C GLU A 204 5.56 35.47 -13.49
N ALA A 205 4.37 35.54 -12.88
CA ALA A 205 4.05 34.80 -11.66
C ALA A 205 4.06 33.29 -11.87
N ILE A 206 3.53 32.82 -13.02
CA ILE A 206 3.59 31.41 -13.40
C ILE A 206 5.04 30.97 -13.54
N THR A 207 5.87 31.71 -14.28
CA THR A 207 7.30 31.36 -14.44
C THR A 207 8.05 31.27 -13.10
N LYS A 208 7.84 32.25 -12.19
CA LYS A 208 8.46 32.23 -10.85
C LYS A 208 7.99 31.04 -10.01
N ARG A 209 6.72 30.66 -10.13
CA ARG A 209 6.16 29.49 -9.43
C ARG A 209 6.75 28.21 -9.99
N ASP A 210 6.85 28.08 -11.30
CA ASP A 210 7.39 26.89 -11.94
C ASP A 210 8.89 26.72 -11.62
N ASP A 211 9.67 27.80 -11.64
CA ASP A 211 11.07 27.81 -11.20
C ASP A 211 11.21 27.37 -9.73
N PHE A 212 10.32 27.86 -8.86
CA PHE A 212 10.28 27.48 -7.44
C PHE A 212 9.94 25.99 -7.26
N ILE A 213 8.96 25.48 -8.01
CA ILE A 213 8.58 24.07 -7.99
C ILE A 213 9.74 23.21 -8.46
N GLU A 214 10.38 23.56 -9.58
CA GLU A 214 11.51 22.80 -10.11
C GLU A 214 12.65 22.73 -9.09
N MET A 215 12.99 23.87 -8.47
CA MET A 215 14.04 23.94 -7.46
C MET A 215 13.66 23.15 -6.19
N SER A 216 12.40 23.21 -5.76
CA SER A 216 11.90 22.46 -4.61
C SER A 216 11.94 20.95 -4.86
N ILE A 217 11.55 20.50 -6.06
CA ILE A 217 11.64 19.10 -6.48
C ILE A 217 13.10 18.64 -6.50
N ARG A 218 14.01 19.44 -7.09
CA ARG A 218 15.44 19.14 -7.14
C ARG A 218 16.01 18.98 -5.73
N MET A 219 15.72 19.93 -4.84
CA MET A 219 16.16 19.88 -3.45
C MET A 219 15.58 18.67 -2.70
N TYR A 220 14.31 18.35 -2.89
CA TYR A 220 13.69 17.17 -2.27
C TYR A 220 14.35 15.87 -2.76
N ARG A 221 14.68 15.78 -4.05
CA ARG A 221 15.42 14.64 -4.62
C ARG A 221 16.81 14.52 -4.03
N ASP A 222 17.51 15.64 -3.85
CA ASP A 222 18.84 15.67 -3.23
C ASP A 222 18.79 15.25 -1.76
N LEU A 223 17.84 15.79 -0.98
CA LEU A 223 17.63 15.40 0.42
C LEU A 223 17.25 13.93 0.54
N ARG A 224 16.39 13.42 -0.34
CA ARG A 224 16.02 12.00 -0.39
C ARG A 224 17.22 11.13 -0.71
N SER A 225 18.07 11.54 -1.64
CA SER A 225 19.30 10.83 -2.00
C SER A 225 20.30 10.81 -0.84
N ARG A 226 20.48 11.94 -0.14
CA ARG A 226 21.30 12.01 1.09
C ARG A 226 20.73 11.15 2.21
N ARG A 227 19.40 11.10 2.36
CA ARG A 227 18.74 10.20 3.33
C ARG A 227 19.01 8.74 3.02
N LEU A 228 18.98 8.34 1.75
CA LEU A 228 19.35 6.98 1.33
C LEU A 228 20.83 6.68 1.62
N GLN A 229 21.72 7.67 1.49
CA GLN A 229 23.13 7.52 1.89
C GLN A 229 23.30 7.37 3.41
N LEU A 230 22.49 8.07 4.21
CA LEU A 230 22.46 7.91 5.67
C LEU A 230 21.89 6.56 6.13
N ASN A 231 21.13 5.84 5.30
CA ASN A 231 20.73 4.47 5.60
C ASN A 231 21.93 3.51 5.61
N HIS A 232 23.11 3.93 5.12
CA HIS A 232 24.37 3.22 5.29
C HIS A 232 25.14 3.64 6.54
N LEU A 233 24.50 4.29 7.53
CA LEU A 233 25.08 4.55 8.86
C LEU A 233 25.80 3.28 9.33
N ASP A 234 27.13 3.34 9.33
CA ASP A 234 27.99 2.17 9.40
C ASP A 234 27.56 1.24 10.55
N GLU A 235 27.25 -0.02 10.24
CA GLU A 235 27.01 -1.09 11.22
C GLU A 235 28.12 -1.13 12.29
N SER A 236 29.32 -0.67 11.91
CA SER A 236 30.47 -0.38 12.75
C SER A 236 30.14 0.46 13.99
N HIS A 237 29.34 1.52 13.85
CA HIS A 237 28.98 2.42 14.94
C HIS A 237 27.90 1.82 15.84
N LEU A 238 26.96 1.06 15.27
CA LEU A 238 25.98 0.31 16.05
C LEU A 238 26.68 -0.73 16.94
N SER A 239 27.72 -1.41 16.44
CA SER A 239 28.47 -2.40 17.24
C SER A 239 29.14 -1.85 18.51
N GLN A 240 29.33 -0.52 18.62
CA GLN A 240 29.94 0.12 19.78
C GLN A 240 28.93 0.56 20.85
N LEU A 241 27.62 0.52 20.56
CA LEU A 241 26.59 0.86 21.54
C LEU A 241 26.37 -0.28 22.57
N PRO A 242 25.92 0.05 23.80
CA PRO A 242 25.46 -0.93 24.77
C PRO A 242 24.41 -1.89 24.17
N ALA A 243 24.48 -3.18 24.55
CA ALA A 243 23.66 -4.23 23.96
C ALA A 243 22.14 -3.97 24.08
N GLU A 244 21.69 -3.35 25.18
CA GLU A 244 20.27 -3.00 25.37
C GLU A 244 19.80 -1.93 24.39
N GLN A 245 20.64 -0.92 24.12
CA GLN A 245 20.33 0.13 23.16
C GLN A 245 20.32 -0.41 21.73
N ASN A 246 21.26 -1.30 21.40
CA ASN A 246 21.28 -1.98 20.11
C ASN A 246 20.03 -2.82 19.88
N ARG A 247 19.61 -3.60 20.87
CA ARG A 247 18.37 -4.37 20.79
C ARG A 247 17.17 -3.45 20.56
N ARG A 248 17.08 -2.34 21.31
CA ARG A 248 15.98 -1.39 21.15
C ARG A 248 15.96 -0.71 19.77
N ILE A 249 17.14 -0.36 19.26
CA ILE A 249 17.29 0.23 17.92
C ILE A 249 16.89 -0.80 16.86
N GLN A 250 17.31 -2.06 16.99
CA GLN A 250 16.92 -3.13 16.07
C GLN A 250 15.41 -3.38 16.08
N GLU A 251 14.78 -3.43 17.26
CA GLU A 251 13.31 -3.53 17.39
C GLU A 251 12.61 -2.35 16.72
N LEU A 252 13.12 -1.12 16.90
CA LEU A 252 12.55 0.06 16.25
C LEU A 252 12.74 0.04 14.73
N ILE A 253 13.90 -0.40 14.23
CA ILE A 253 14.16 -0.56 12.80
C ILE A 253 13.18 -1.58 12.22
N GLN A 254 13.06 -2.74 12.84
CA GLN A 254 12.13 -3.79 12.40
C GLN A 254 10.69 -3.26 12.39
N ASN A 255 10.25 -2.58 13.44
CA ASN A 255 8.90 -1.99 13.48
C ASN A 255 8.68 -0.94 12.37
N LEU A 256 9.68 -0.11 12.08
CA LEU A 256 9.59 0.89 11.01
C LEU A 256 9.58 0.24 9.62
N GLU A 257 10.34 -0.82 9.42
CA GLU A 257 10.32 -1.62 8.18
C GLU A 257 8.97 -2.30 7.98
N GLU A 258 8.41 -2.89 9.04
CA GLU A 258 7.06 -3.49 9.01
C GLU A 258 5.99 -2.44 8.72
N GLN A 259 6.05 -1.26 9.35
CA GLN A 259 5.15 -0.14 9.06
C GLN A 259 5.31 0.36 7.61
N SER A 260 6.54 0.48 7.12
CA SER A 260 6.80 0.86 5.73
C SER A 260 6.19 -0.14 4.76
N ARG A 261 6.37 -1.44 5.00
CA ARG A 261 5.79 -2.52 4.19
C ARG A 261 4.27 -2.48 4.19
N LEU A 262 3.63 -2.28 5.35
CA LEU A 262 2.18 -2.15 5.45
C LEU A 262 1.67 -0.94 4.68
N ASN A 263 2.33 0.21 4.79
CA ASN A 263 1.97 1.43 4.07
C ASN A 263 2.11 1.26 2.55
N GLU A 264 3.16 0.58 2.08
CA GLU A 264 3.33 0.26 0.66
C GLU A 264 2.18 -0.61 0.13
N VAL A 265 1.76 -1.62 0.92
CA VAL A 265 0.62 -2.46 0.56
C VAL A 265 -0.66 -1.62 0.51
N THR A 266 -0.94 -0.79 1.51
CA THR A 266 -2.13 0.09 1.53
C THR A 266 -2.15 1.02 0.32
N LEU A 267 -1.03 1.69 0.02
CA LEU A 267 -0.91 2.56 -1.16
C LEU A 267 -1.10 1.79 -2.46
N SER A 268 -0.61 0.54 -2.55
CA SER A 268 -0.82 -0.30 -3.73
C SER A 268 -2.30 -0.65 -3.93
N LEU A 269 -3.03 -0.92 -2.84
CA LEU A 269 -4.47 -1.19 -2.88
C LEU A 269 -5.27 0.05 -3.27
N GLU A 270 -4.91 1.21 -2.75
CA GLU A 270 -5.53 2.49 -3.12
C GLU A 270 -5.30 2.83 -4.59
N ARG A 271 -4.06 2.69 -5.08
CA ARG A 271 -3.76 2.86 -6.51
C ARG A 271 -4.56 1.90 -7.39
N ALA A 272 -4.68 0.64 -6.98
CA ALA A 272 -5.48 -0.34 -7.71
C ALA A 272 -6.97 0.01 -7.69
N ARG A 273 -7.50 0.51 -6.57
CA ARG A 273 -8.88 0.99 -6.45
C ARG A 273 -9.13 2.20 -7.36
N LEU A 274 -8.28 3.22 -7.28
CA LEU A 274 -8.37 4.42 -8.12
C LEU A 274 -8.28 4.07 -9.61
N SER A 275 -7.38 3.15 -9.99
CA SER A 275 -7.28 2.66 -11.37
C SER A 275 -8.57 2.01 -11.88
N ARG A 276 -9.25 1.22 -11.03
CA ARG A 276 -10.55 0.62 -11.37
C ARG A 276 -11.64 1.68 -11.48
N GLU A 277 -11.72 2.61 -10.55
CA GLU A 277 -12.69 3.70 -10.56
C GLU A 277 -12.51 4.60 -11.80
N ALA A 278 -11.26 4.96 -12.13
CA ALA A 278 -10.92 5.71 -13.34
C ALA A 278 -11.33 4.96 -14.62
N THR A 279 -11.11 3.64 -14.67
CA THR A 279 -11.54 2.80 -15.79
C THR A 279 -13.07 2.76 -15.90
N GLN A 280 -13.80 2.63 -14.79
CA GLN A 280 -15.26 2.66 -14.77
C GLN A 280 -15.82 4.02 -15.23
N LEU A 281 -15.23 5.13 -14.79
CA LEU A 281 -15.60 6.47 -15.24
C LEU A 281 -15.36 6.63 -16.74
N THR A 282 -14.24 6.13 -17.25
CA THR A 282 -13.93 6.15 -18.69
C THR A 282 -14.96 5.34 -19.49
N GLN A 283 -15.32 4.14 -19.02
CA GLN A 283 -16.36 3.32 -19.64
C GLN A 283 -17.73 4.01 -19.62
N CYS A 284 -18.11 4.60 -18.49
CA CYS A 284 -19.35 5.37 -18.36
C CYS A 284 -19.37 6.57 -19.33
N ARG A 285 -18.26 7.30 -19.43
CA ARG A 285 -18.09 8.42 -20.35
C ARG A 285 -18.24 7.97 -21.80
N ASP A 286 -17.64 6.85 -22.18
CA ASP A 286 -17.75 6.31 -23.53
C ASP A 286 -19.16 5.78 -23.84
N GLN A 287 -19.86 5.21 -22.86
CA GLN A 287 -21.27 4.86 -23.00
C GLN A 287 -22.12 6.11 -23.22
N MET A 288 -21.97 7.15 -22.41
CA MET A 288 -22.69 8.42 -22.59
C MET A 288 -22.40 9.05 -23.96
N ARG A 289 -21.14 9.03 -24.42
CA ARG A 289 -20.78 9.49 -25.78
C ARG A 289 -21.47 8.68 -26.87
N LYS A 290 -21.59 7.35 -26.71
CA LYS A 290 -22.32 6.50 -27.66
C LYS A 290 -23.81 6.83 -27.65
N TYR A 291 -24.44 6.99 -26.49
CA TYR A 291 -25.84 7.40 -26.37
C TYR A 291 -26.10 8.78 -26.98
N ALA A 292 -25.22 9.76 -26.72
CA ALA A 292 -25.31 11.10 -27.31
C ALA A 292 -25.29 11.04 -28.85
N LYS A 293 -24.35 10.29 -29.42
CA LYS A 293 -24.25 10.05 -30.87
C LYS A 293 -25.47 9.34 -31.44
N GLN A 294 -26.07 8.39 -30.71
CA GLN A 294 -27.28 7.69 -31.15
C GLN A 294 -28.52 8.58 -31.17
N HIS A 295 -28.56 9.63 -30.34
CA HIS A 295 -29.70 10.53 -30.21
C HIS A 295 -29.50 11.87 -30.93
N ASP A 296 -28.48 12.00 -31.79
CA ASP A 296 -28.08 13.26 -32.45
C ASP A 296 -27.94 14.44 -31.46
N LEU A 297 -27.58 14.13 -30.21
CA LEU A 297 -27.23 15.15 -29.23
C LEU A 297 -25.79 15.56 -29.54
N ASP A 298 -25.59 16.84 -29.85
CA ASP A 298 -24.25 17.35 -30.11
C ASP A 298 -23.38 17.08 -28.87
N VAL A 299 -22.31 16.31 -29.05
CA VAL A 299 -21.41 15.90 -27.97
C VAL A 299 -20.74 17.13 -27.33
N ASN A 300 -20.72 18.27 -28.04
CA ASN A 300 -20.26 19.56 -27.56
C ASN A 300 -21.30 20.34 -26.75
N ASP A 301 -22.59 20.00 -26.85
CA ASP A 301 -23.70 20.59 -26.08
C ASP A 301 -23.92 19.88 -24.74
N ILE A 302 -23.32 18.69 -24.56
CA ILE A 302 -23.17 18.09 -23.24
C ILE A 302 -22.03 18.89 -22.60
N PRO A 303 -22.32 19.80 -21.65
CA PRO A 303 -21.24 20.46 -20.93
C PRO A 303 -20.38 19.32 -20.38
N ASP A 304 -19.06 19.40 -20.53
CA ASP A 304 -18.18 18.55 -19.73
C ASP A 304 -18.60 18.79 -18.29
N LEU A 305 -19.44 17.90 -17.75
CA LEU A 305 -20.03 17.99 -16.41
C LEU A 305 -18.94 17.93 -15.33
N PHE A 306 -17.71 17.71 -15.75
CA PHE A 306 -16.49 17.64 -14.96
C PHE A 306 -15.43 18.67 -15.35
N ARG A 307 -15.71 19.61 -16.27
CA ARG A 307 -14.88 20.83 -16.44
C ARG A 307 -15.32 21.96 -15.49
N MET A 308 -16.04 21.60 -14.44
CA MET A 308 -16.23 22.42 -13.25
C MET A 308 -15.14 21.95 -12.28
N GLU A 309 -13.92 22.49 -12.35
CA GLU A 309 -13.55 23.41 -11.26
C GLU A 309 -12.51 24.49 -11.61
N ASN A 310 -11.99 24.59 -12.84
CA ASN A 310 -10.84 25.49 -13.11
C ASN A 310 -11.05 26.66 -14.09
N GLU A 311 -12.28 27.11 -14.36
CA GLU A 311 -12.49 28.41 -15.05
C GLU A 311 -13.16 29.47 -14.15
N PRO A 312 -12.37 30.39 -13.54
CA PRO A 312 -12.92 31.60 -12.97
C PRO A 312 -13.20 32.61 -14.10
N GLY A 313 -14.47 32.67 -14.50
CA GLY A 313 -15.08 33.92 -14.94
C GLY A 313 -15.21 34.12 -16.44
N GLN A 314 -16.35 33.71 -17.00
CA GLN A 314 -17.03 34.52 -18.01
C GLN A 314 -18.55 34.56 -17.76
N THR A 315 -18.97 35.74 -17.29
CA THR A 315 -20.19 36.47 -17.64
C THR A 315 -21.54 35.77 -17.51
N GLN A 316 -22.20 36.07 -16.40
CA GLN A 316 -23.66 36.12 -16.29
C GLN A 316 -24.26 37.03 -17.37
N GLU A 317 -25.00 36.48 -18.32
CA GLU A 317 -26.28 37.02 -18.76
C GLU A 317 -27.03 35.95 -19.57
N GLN A 318 -28.28 35.68 -19.21
CA GLN A 318 -29.19 34.64 -19.74
C GLN A 318 -29.20 33.27 -19.03
N ARG A 319 -29.44 33.30 -17.71
CA ARG A 319 -30.13 32.18 -17.02
C ARG A 319 -31.58 32.08 -17.48
N LYS A 320 -31.83 31.43 -18.62
CA LYS A 320 -33.12 30.78 -18.91
C LYS A 320 -32.98 29.30 -18.57
N GLN A 321 -33.46 28.95 -17.37
CA GLN A 321 -33.69 27.62 -16.79
C GLN A 321 -33.16 26.39 -17.58
N PRO A 322 -31.94 25.90 -17.27
CA PRO A 322 -31.43 24.65 -17.87
C PRO A 322 -32.09 23.38 -17.32
N ASN A 323 -32.82 23.45 -16.20
CA ASN A 323 -33.31 22.25 -15.49
C ASN A 323 -34.69 21.72 -15.94
N GLN A 324 -35.30 22.22 -17.02
CA GLN A 324 -36.62 21.71 -17.46
C GLN A 324 -36.60 20.80 -18.70
N LYS A 325 -35.49 20.74 -19.45
CA LYS A 325 -35.43 19.90 -20.66
C LYS A 325 -35.45 18.40 -20.32
N TRP A 326 -34.70 17.97 -19.31
CA TRP A 326 -34.70 16.56 -18.86
C TRP A 326 -36.05 16.14 -18.23
N LEU A 327 -36.70 17.04 -17.48
CA LEU A 327 -38.05 16.80 -16.93
C LEU A 327 -39.14 16.69 -18.02
N SER A 328 -38.97 17.35 -19.17
CA SER A 328 -39.91 17.23 -20.28
C SER A 328 -39.86 15.85 -20.97
N LEU A 329 -38.68 15.21 -21.01
CA LEU A 329 -38.51 13.85 -21.55
C LEU A 329 -39.15 12.77 -20.67
N LEU A 330 -39.19 12.98 -19.35
CA LEU A 330 -39.87 12.06 -18.41
C LEU A 330 -41.40 12.15 -18.49
N ARG A 331 -41.96 13.28 -18.96
CA ARG A 331 -43.41 13.49 -18.98
C ARG A 331 -44.11 12.87 -20.20
N ILE A 332 -43.38 12.59 -21.28
CA ILE A 332 -43.95 12.06 -22.54
C ILE A 332 -44.40 10.58 -22.39
N LYS A 333 -43.91 9.84 -21.39
CA LYS A 333 -44.21 8.40 -21.27
C LYS A 333 -45.46 8.04 -20.45
N ASN A 334 -46.16 9.02 -19.86
CA ASN A 334 -47.32 8.78 -18.99
C ASN A 334 -48.67 9.21 -19.59
N GLN A 335 -48.76 9.48 -20.89
CA GLN A 335 -50.01 9.97 -21.53
C GLN A 335 -50.74 8.97 -22.44
N ASP A 336 -50.24 7.75 -22.61
CA ASP A 336 -50.96 6.69 -23.33
C ASP A 336 -51.49 5.63 -22.34
N SER A 337 -52.69 5.87 -21.80
CA SER A 337 -53.54 4.86 -21.14
C SER A 337 -55.01 5.23 -21.31
#